data_AF-A0A5D0G771-F1
#
_entry.id   AF-A0A5D0G771-F1
#
_cell.length_a   1.000
_cell.length_b   1.000
_cell.length_c   1.000
_cell.angle_alpha   90.00
_cell.angle_beta   90.00
_cell.angle_gamma   90.00
#
_symmetry.space_group_name_H-M   'P 1'
#
loop_
_entity.id
_entity.type
_entity.pdbx_description
1 polymer ?
#
loop_
_entity_poly.entity_id
_entity_poly.type
_entity_poly.pdbx_seq_one_letter_code
_entity_poly.pdbx_strand_id
1 'polypeptide(L)'
;MSNSPKKTVWSLQDNKRTEEQREAFKPTGKKPRNKTLQYILVFILVLLVMSFLLIQIYEETLETCIVDTFCINSNDNILLYTLYVFVNMSMVILAIAGAYVIGKKLGNYFKV
;
A
#
# COMPACT_ATOMS: atom_id res chain seq x y z
N MET A 1 -16.28 -40.77 41.60
CA MET A 1 -16.58 -39.48 42.26
C MET A 1 -15.28 -38.96 42.85
N SER A 2 -14.50 -38.19 42.10
CA SER A 2 -13.23 -37.60 42.56
C SER A 2 -13.42 -36.11 42.83
N ASN A 3 -13.61 -35.79 44.12
CA ASN A 3 -13.58 -34.43 44.63
C ASN A 3 -12.12 -33.95 44.66
N SER A 4 -11.69 -33.26 43.62
CA SER A 4 -10.49 -32.42 43.68
C SER A 4 -10.93 -30.96 43.61
N PRO A 5 -10.59 -30.12 44.61
CA PRO A 5 -10.95 -28.71 44.58
C PRO A 5 -10.16 -28.05 43.45
N LYS A 6 -10.84 -27.75 42.35
CA LYS A 6 -10.29 -27.03 41.21
C LYS A 6 -9.86 -25.66 41.73
N LYS A 7 -8.56 -25.45 41.97
CA LYS A 7 -8.01 -24.13 42.33
C LYS A 7 -8.60 -23.12 41.36
N THR A 8 -9.22 -22.05 41.89
CA THR A 8 -9.65 -20.91 41.10
C THR A 8 -8.41 -20.26 40.53
N VAL A 9 -8.02 -20.65 39.32
CA VAL A 9 -6.96 -20.01 38.57
C VAL A 9 -7.56 -18.70 38.06
N TRP A 10 -7.09 -17.57 38.58
CA TRP A 10 -7.47 -16.24 38.10
C TRP A 10 -6.72 -15.89 36.81
N SER A 11 -6.49 -16.87 35.92
CA SER A 11 -5.92 -16.57 34.62
C SER A 11 -7.06 -16.12 33.71
N LEU A 12 -6.84 -15.04 32.98
CA LEU A 12 -7.67 -14.60 31.85
C LEU A 12 -7.78 -15.66 30.73
N GLN A 13 -7.13 -16.81 30.90
CA GLN A 13 -7.03 -17.90 29.94
C GLN A 13 -8.07 -19.02 30.20
N ASP A 14 -8.68 -19.07 31.39
CA ASP A 14 -9.84 -19.95 31.69
C ASP A 14 -11.18 -19.28 31.37
N ASN A 15 -11.24 -18.55 30.25
CA ASN A 15 -12.42 -17.79 29.86
C ASN A 15 -13.54 -18.72 29.35
N LYS A 16 -14.35 -19.27 30.27
CA LYS A 16 -15.60 -20.01 30.00
C LYS A 16 -16.70 -19.20 29.30
N ARG A 17 -16.46 -17.93 28.93
CA ARG A 17 -17.46 -17.11 28.23
C ARG A 17 -17.68 -17.63 26.81
N THR A 18 -18.95 -17.77 26.45
CA THR A 18 -19.41 -18.01 25.07
C THR A 18 -18.96 -16.86 24.16
N GLU A 19 -18.92 -17.09 22.85
CA GLU A 19 -18.50 -16.04 21.89
C GLU A 19 -19.33 -14.76 22.05
N GLU A 20 -20.64 -14.88 22.28
CA GLU A 20 -21.55 -13.76 22.55
C GLU A 20 -21.14 -12.95 23.79
N GLN A 21 -20.75 -13.61 24.87
CA GLN A 21 -20.28 -12.96 26.09
C GLN A 21 -18.90 -12.31 25.90
N ARG A 22 -18.09 -12.73 24.91
CA ARG A 22 -16.85 -12.06 24.53
C ARG A 22 -17.11 -10.84 23.66
N GLU A 23 -18.14 -10.88 22.82
CA GLU A 23 -18.55 -9.73 22.00
C GLU A 23 -19.05 -8.56 22.86
N ALA A 24 -19.70 -8.86 23.99
CA ALA A 24 -20.13 -7.87 24.97
C ALA A 24 -18.99 -7.05 25.61
N PHE A 25 -17.76 -7.60 25.63
CA PHE A 25 -16.56 -6.91 26.12
C PHE A 25 -15.64 -6.43 25.00
N LYS A 26 -16.10 -6.37 23.74
CA LYS A 26 -15.31 -5.71 22.69
C LYS A 26 -15.08 -4.25 23.10
N PRO A 27 -13.84 -3.74 23.01
CA PRO A 27 -13.55 -2.35 23.35
C PRO A 27 -14.47 -1.44 22.53
N THR A 28 -15.35 -0.70 23.22
CA THR A 28 -16.33 0.24 22.66
C THR A 28 -15.70 1.56 22.18
N GLY A 29 -14.37 1.66 22.26
CA GLY A 29 -13.62 2.80 21.76
C GLY A 29 -13.82 3.00 20.25
N LYS A 30 -13.75 4.25 19.82
CA LYS A 30 -13.81 4.62 18.40
C LYS A 30 -12.68 3.91 17.66
N LYS A 31 -13.02 2.98 16.76
CA LYS A 31 -12.02 2.29 15.93
C LYS A 31 -11.18 3.35 15.19
N PRO A 32 -9.85 3.22 15.16
CA PRO A 32 -9.00 4.17 14.44
C PRO A 32 -9.46 4.20 12.97
N ARG A 33 -9.66 5.42 12.45
CA ARG A 33 -10.13 5.60 11.08
C ARG A 33 -9.09 5.04 10.13
N ASN A 34 -9.52 4.20 9.19
CA ASN A 34 -8.63 3.71 8.15
C ASN A 34 -8.13 4.89 7.30
N LYS A 35 -6.80 5.10 7.31
CA LYS A 35 -6.11 6.17 6.58
C LYS A 35 -5.45 5.69 5.28
N THR A 36 -5.55 4.41 4.95
CA THR A 36 -4.90 3.82 3.76
C THR A 36 -5.23 4.57 2.48
N LEU A 37 -6.50 4.92 2.24
CA LEU A 37 -6.90 5.68 1.05
C LEU A 37 -6.25 7.07 1.03
N GLN A 38 -6.22 7.76 2.18
CA GLN A 38 -5.57 9.07 2.30
C GLN A 38 -4.08 8.98 1.96
N TYR A 39 -3.39 7.94 2.44
CA TYR A 39 -1.97 7.73 2.11
C TYR A 39 -1.75 7.44 0.63
N ILE A 40 -2.61 6.63 0.01
CA ILE A 40 -2.53 6.33 -1.43
C ILE A 40 -2.71 7.62 -2.25
N LEU A 41 -3.69 8.45 -1.92
CA LEU A 41 -3.91 9.73 -2.63
C LEU A 41 -2.74 10.69 -2.45
N VAL A 42 -2.22 10.84 -1.23
CA VAL A 42 -1.04 11.69 -0.98
C VAL A 42 0.17 11.17 -1.73
N PHE A 43 0.39 9.85 -1.76
CA PHE A 43 1.47 9.24 -2.52
C PHE A 43 1.37 9.53 -4.01
N ILE A 44 0.18 9.38 -4.61
CA ILE A 44 -0.07 9.69 -6.02
C ILE A 44 0.21 11.17 -6.31
N LEU A 45 -0.26 12.06 -5.43
CA LEU A 45 -0.06 13.51 -5.58
C LEU A 45 1.43 13.87 -5.52
N VAL A 46 2.17 13.33 -4.56
CA VAL A 46 3.61 13.56 -4.43
C VAL A 46 4.34 13.04 -5.67
N LEU A 47 3.99 11.86 -6.17
CA LEU A 47 4.61 11.28 -7.36
C LEU A 47 4.36 12.15 -8.60
N LEU A 48 3.15 12.70 -8.75
CA LEU A 48 2.81 13.62 -9.83
C LEU A 48 3.60 14.93 -9.75
N VAL A 49 3.71 15.51 -8.56
CA VAL A 49 4.52 16.73 -8.33
C VAL A 49 5.99 16.48 -8.63
N MET A 50 6.55 15.36 -8.16
CA MET A 50 7.95 15.01 -8.43
C MET A 50 8.21 14.78 -9.93
N SER A 51 7.25 14.18 -10.64
CA SER A 51 7.34 13.96 -12.09
C SER A 51 7.37 15.29 -12.85
N PHE A 52 6.58 16.27 -12.41
CA PHE A 52 6.58 17.62 -12.98
C PHE A 52 7.88 18.37 -12.70
N LEU A 53 8.37 18.32 -11.44
CA LEU A 53 9.62 18.97 -11.04
C LEU A 53 10.82 18.42 -11.80
N LEU A 54 10.85 17.11 -12.07
CA LEU A 54 11.93 16.49 -12.84
C LEU A 54 12.13 17.19 -14.18
N ILE A 55 11.06 17.50 -14.89
CA ILE A 55 11.11 18.15 -16.21
C ILE A 55 11.69 19.56 -16.14
N GLN A 56 11.38 20.29 -15.06
CA GLN A 56 11.87 21.67 -14.87
C GLN A 56 13.36 21.75 -14.52
N ILE A 57 13.94 20.65 -14.02
CA ILE A 57 15.36 20.58 -13.65
C ILE A 57 16.24 20.36 -14.88
N TYR A 58 15.72 19.73 -15.93
CA TYR A 58 16.47 19.50 -17.17
C TYR A 58 16.32 20.70 -18.12
N GLU A 59 17.43 21.38 -18.41
CA GLU A 59 17.48 22.52 -19.34
C GLU A 59 17.36 22.08 -20.81
N GLU A 60 17.72 20.84 -21.12
CA GLU A 60 17.62 20.28 -22.46
C GLU A 60 16.20 19.81 -22.78
N THR A 61 15.76 20.08 -24.01
CA THR A 61 14.49 19.56 -24.53
C THR A 61 14.58 18.05 -24.71
N LEU A 62 13.82 17.32 -23.91
CA LEU A 62 13.75 15.87 -23.98
C LEU A 62 12.60 15.49 -24.93
N GLU A 63 12.94 14.79 -26.01
CA GLU A 63 11.97 14.27 -26.96
C GLU A 63 11.84 12.75 -26.81
N THR A 64 10.60 12.28 -26.73
CA THR A 64 10.29 10.85 -26.66
C THR A 64 9.18 10.51 -27.65
N CYS A 65 9.37 9.47 -28.44
CA CYS A 65 8.35 8.97 -29.35
C CYS A 65 7.64 7.77 -28.71
N ILE A 66 6.31 7.89 -28.52
CA ILE A 66 5.49 6.78 -28.03
C ILE A 66 5.33 5.72 -29.13
N VAL A 67 5.17 6.19 -30.37
CA VAL A 67 5.04 5.41 -31.60
C VAL A 67 5.84 6.13 -32.69
N ASP A 68 6.22 5.44 -33.76
CA ASP A 68 6.99 5.99 -34.89
C ASP A 68 6.41 7.29 -35.48
N THR A 69 5.13 7.56 -35.28
CA THR A 69 4.44 8.75 -35.79
C THR A 69 4.05 9.79 -34.73
N PHE A 70 4.28 9.51 -33.43
CA PHE A 70 3.83 10.38 -32.34
C PHE A 70 4.96 10.64 -31.34
N CYS A 71 5.59 11.80 -31.48
CA CYS A 71 6.67 12.27 -30.62
C CYS A 71 6.18 13.42 -29.71
N ILE A 72 6.60 13.36 -28.45
CA ILE A 72 6.26 14.30 -27.39
C ILE A 72 7.56 14.95 -26.93
N ASN A 73 7.58 16.27 -26.97
CA ASN A 73 8.67 17.08 -26.46
C ASN A 73 8.31 17.65 -25.08
N SER A 74 9.29 17.68 -24.17
CA SER A 74 9.16 18.29 -22.85
C SER A 74 8.86 19.79 -22.90
N ASN A 75 9.24 20.50 -23.96
CA ASN A 75 9.03 21.95 -24.09
C ASN A 75 7.65 22.30 -24.68
N ASP A 76 7.29 21.67 -25.80
CA ASP A 76 6.01 21.95 -26.48
C ASP A 76 4.81 21.38 -25.73
N ASN A 77 5.00 20.24 -25.06
CA ASN A 77 3.92 19.48 -24.44
C ASN A 77 4.26 19.08 -22.99
N ILE A 78 4.61 20.07 -22.16
CA ILE A 78 5.02 19.90 -20.75
C ILE A 78 4.07 18.97 -19.98
N LEU A 79 2.75 19.19 -20.10
CA LEU A 79 1.74 18.43 -19.35
C LEU A 79 1.68 16.96 -19.81
N LEU A 80 1.71 16.72 -21.12
CA LEU A 80 1.67 15.38 -21.69
C LEU A 80 2.96 14.61 -21.37
N TYR A 81 4.11 15.27 -21.45
CA TYR A 81 5.40 14.70 -21.08
C TYR A 81 5.47 14.40 -19.57
N THR A 82 4.89 15.26 -18.73
CA THR A 82 4.75 15.01 -17.28
C THR A 82 3.91 13.75 -17.01
N LEU A 83 2.78 13.60 -17.68
CA LEU A 83 1.93 12.41 -17.55
C LEU A 83 2.67 11.15 -18.03
N TYR A 84 3.42 11.24 -19.12
CA TYR A 84 4.25 10.14 -19.62
C TYR A 84 5.27 9.69 -18.56
N VAL A 85 6.03 10.62 -17.98
CA VAL A 85 7.01 10.32 -16.91
C VAL A 85 6.30 9.72 -15.68
N PHE A 86 5.18 10.31 -15.27
CA PHE A 86 4.38 9.82 -14.14
C PHE A 86 3.90 8.37 -14.33
N VAL A 87 3.38 8.03 -15.52
CA VAL A 87 2.92 6.68 -15.84
C VAL A 87 4.08 5.69 -15.85
N ASN A 88 5.21 6.05 -16.46
CA ASN A 88 6.40 5.19 -16.47
C ASN A 88 6.92 4.91 -15.05
N MET A 89 7.05 5.95 -14.22
CA MET A 89 7.45 5.79 -12.82
C MET A 89 6.45 4.93 -12.04
N SER A 90 5.15 5.12 -12.28
CA SER A 90 4.10 4.31 -11.65
C SER A 90 4.20 2.83 -12.05
N MET A 91 4.47 2.52 -13.32
CA MET A 91 4.69 1.14 -13.79
C MET A 91 5.87 0.47 -13.08
N VAL A 92 6.99 1.18 -12.93
CA VAL A 92 8.18 0.66 -12.22
C VAL A 92 7.84 0.34 -10.76
N ILE A 93 7.17 1.25 -10.06
CA ILE A 93 6.80 1.04 -8.65
C ILE A 93 5.82 -0.13 -8.50
N LEU A 94 4.83 -0.23 -9.39
CA LEU A 94 3.88 -1.34 -9.40
C LEU A 94 4.57 -2.67 -9.70
N ALA A 95 5.55 -2.70 -10.59
CA ALA A 95 6.34 -3.89 -10.89
C ALA A 95 7.13 -4.36 -9.65
N ILE A 96 7.79 -3.44 -8.94
CA ILE A 96 8.51 -3.75 -7.69
C ILE A 96 7.54 -4.28 -6.62
N ALA A 97 6.39 -3.61 -6.44
CA ALA A 97 5.38 -4.05 -5.49
C ALA A 97 4.81 -5.44 -5.84
N GLY A 98 4.53 -5.68 -7.13
CA GLY A 98 4.08 -6.96 -7.65
C GLY A 98 5.11 -8.07 -7.41
N ALA A 99 6.38 -7.82 -7.73
CA ALA A 99 7.48 -8.74 -7.48
C ALA A 99 7.60 -9.08 -5.99
N TYR A 100 7.48 -8.09 -5.10
CA TYR A 100 7.50 -8.31 -3.66
C TYR A 100 6.33 -9.19 -3.18
N VAL A 101 5.11 -8.94 -3.67
CA VAL A 101 3.93 -9.74 -3.31
C VAL A 101 4.07 -11.18 -3.78
N ILE A 102 4.55 -11.39 -5.01
CA ILE A 102 4.79 -12.72 -5.56
C ILE A 102 5.89 -13.44 -4.78
N GLY A 103 7.02 -12.76 -4.51
CA GLY A 103 8.12 -13.30 -3.72
C GLY A 103 7.70 -13.68 -2.30
N LYS A 104 6.87 -12.85 -1.65
CA LYS A 104 6.32 -13.15 -0.32
C LYS A 104 5.41 -14.38 -0.33
N LYS A 105 4.56 -14.54 -1.37
CA LYS A 105 3.71 -15.72 -1.53
C LYS A 105 4.54 -16.98 -1.73
N LEU A 106 5.55 -16.95 -2.59
CA LEU A 106 6.47 -18.08 -2.82
C LEU A 106 7.24 -18.43 -1.55
N GLY A 107 7.79 -17.45 -0.83
CA GLY A 107 8.52 -17.69 0.42
C GLY A 107 7.67 -18.32 1.52
N ASN A 108 6.39 -17.95 1.61
CA ASN A 108 5.45 -18.60 2.53
C ASN A 108 5.06 -20.02 2.09
N TYR A 109 5.04 -20.29 0.78
CA TYR A 109 4.76 -21.62 0.24
C TYR A 109 5.94 -22.58 0.45
N PHE A 110 7.17 -22.08 0.34
CA PHE A 110 8.39 -22.87 0.59
C PHE A 110 8.77 -22.98 2.08
N LYS A 111 8.22 -22.12 2.95
CA LYS A 111 8.25 -22.32 4.41
C LYS A 111 7.29 -23.46 4.78
N VAL A 112 7.69 -24.68 4.48
CA VAL A 112 7.21 -25.92 5.10
C VAL A 112 8.27 -26.39 6.09
#